data_AF-A0A0A9W4P6-F1
#
_entry.id   AF-A0A0A9W4P6-F1
#
_cell.length_a   1.000
_cell.length_b   1.000
_cell.length_c   1.000
_cell.angle_alpha   90.00
_cell.angle_beta   90.00
_cell.angle_gamma   90.00
#
_symmetry.space_group_name_H-M   'P 1'
#
loop_
_entity.id
_entity.type
_entity.pdbx_description
1 polymer ?
#
loop_
_entity_poly.entity_id
_entity_poly.type
_entity_poly.pdbx_seq_one_letter_code
_entity_poly.pdbx_strand_id
1 'polypeptide(L)'
;MRQYFLLLVDSVAVMIKRNRKLDLFRLAAGPLTLFLALLFTAAGCFRIDQAFQHHPMNIAVSIYFLVVTVTTVGFGDVVPLTQEGKVIVIIIIFVFITQMPTFIYAIRSSIHIFQAFRSYSGRRKHFIIYGRVERHEVMSILDEIFALYPMKSVCFCNKEFSDEVVALGRHPRYRLRADFLKCDNLDAFALRRLKVDEASSVIILPS
;
A
#
# COMPACT_ATOMS: atom_id res chain seq x y z
N MET A 1 12.79 -1.88 -34.61
CA MET A 1 11.44 -2.40 -34.23
C MET A 1 11.19 -2.37 -32.73
N ARG A 2 12.04 -2.98 -31.88
CA ARG A 2 11.85 -3.05 -30.41
C ARG A 2 11.85 -1.68 -29.67
N GLN A 3 12.69 -0.73 -30.11
CA GLN A 3 12.77 0.61 -29.49
C GLN A 3 11.53 1.48 -29.77
N TYR A 4 10.94 1.39 -30.96
CA TYR A 4 9.74 2.14 -31.32
C TYR A 4 8.49 1.63 -30.57
N PHE A 5 8.43 0.32 -30.31
CA PHE A 5 7.35 -0.27 -29.52
C PHE A 5 7.39 0.18 -28.06
N LEU A 6 8.58 0.24 -27.45
CA LEU A 6 8.75 0.74 -26.08
C LEU A 6 8.39 2.22 -25.96
N LEU A 7 8.80 3.05 -26.93
CA LEU A 7 8.40 4.46 -27.00
C LEU A 7 6.89 4.65 -27.12
N LEU A 8 6.19 3.78 -27.85
CA LEU A 8 4.74 3.81 -27.96
C LEU A 8 4.06 3.42 -26.65
N VAL A 9 4.55 2.38 -25.97
CA VAL A 9 4.02 1.95 -24.66
C VAL A 9 4.22 3.03 -23.60
N ASP A 10 5.40 3.65 -23.57
CA ASP A 10 5.70 4.75 -22.64
C ASP A 10 4.86 6.01 -22.96
N SER A 11 4.68 6.34 -24.24
CA SER A 11 3.86 7.48 -24.68
C SER A 11 2.38 7.28 -24.35
N VAL A 12 1.88 6.05 -24.48
CA VAL A 12 0.51 5.68 -24.09
C VAL A 12 0.34 5.70 -22.57
N ALA A 13 1.36 5.30 -21.80
CA ALA A 13 1.34 5.38 -20.34
C ALA A 13 1.26 6.84 -19.85
N VAL A 14 1.93 7.77 -20.54
CA VAL A 14 1.94 9.21 -20.20
C VAL A 14 0.61 9.90 -20.54
N MET A 15 -0.14 9.42 -21.55
CA MET A 15 -1.38 10.06 -22.02
C MET A 15 -2.62 9.78 -21.15
N ILE A 16 -2.52 8.86 -20.19
CA ILE A 16 -3.67 8.49 -19.36
C ILE A 16 -3.82 9.54 -18.25
N LYS A 17 -4.95 10.26 -18.26
CA LYS A 17 -5.36 11.27 -17.27
C LYS A 17 -4.88 10.89 -15.86
N ARG A 18 -3.94 11.68 -15.33
CA ARG A 18 -3.15 11.46 -14.10
C ARG A 18 -4.02 11.36 -12.84
N ASN A 19 -4.72 10.25 -12.69
CA ASN A 19 -5.37 9.85 -11.46
C ASN A 19 -4.31 9.18 -10.62
N ARG A 20 -3.74 9.89 -9.64
CA ARG A 20 -2.68 9.37 -8.75
C ARG A 20 -3.04 8.02 -8.09
N LYS A 21 -4.33 7.69 -7.94
CA LYS A 21 -4.81 6.36 -7.51
C LYS A 21 -4.53 5.26 -8.53
N LEU A 22 -4.78 5.51 -9.82
CA LEU A 22 -4.49 4.55 -10.90
C LEU A 22 -2.98 4.41 -11.11
N ASP A 23 -2.22 5.49 -10.95
CA ASP A 23 -0.76 5.45 -11.03
C ASP A 23 -0.16 4.61 -9.89
N LEU A 24 -0.71 4.73 -8.68
CA LEU A 24 -0.39 3.85 -7.55
C LEU A 24 -0.70 2.38 -7.88
N PHE A 25 -1.92 2.09 -8.31
CA PHE A 25 -2.32 0.73 -8.62
C PHE A 25 -1.44 0.14 -9.73
N ARG A 26 -1.03 0.94 -10.72
CA ARG A 26 -0.12 0.50 -11.80
C ARG A 26 1.29 0.25 -11.29
N LEU A 27 1.80 1.12 -10.42
CA LEU A 27 3.13 0.97 -9.83
C LEU A 27 3.24 -0.30 -8.96
N ALA A 28 2.18 -0.60 -8.20
CA ALA A 28 2.08 -1.81 -7.38
C ALA A 28 1.74 -3.06 -8.21
N ALA A 29 0.96 -2.91 -9.28
CA ALA A 29 0.54 -4.03 -10.12
C ALA A 29 1.71 -4.66 -10.88
N GLY A 30 2.70 -3.89 -11.34
CA GLY A 30 3.84 -4.44 -12.10
C GLY A 30 4.63 -5.52 -11.34
N PRO A 31 5.19 -5.23 -10.15
CA PRO A 31 5.91 -6.22 -9.36
C PRO A 31 5.02 -7.39 -8.93
N LEU A 32 3.74 -7.14 -8.63
CA LEU A 32 2.79 -8.16 -8.21
C LEU A 32 2.43 -9.12 -9.37
N THR A 33 2.20 -8.59 -10.58
CA THR A 33 1.89 -9.42 -11.75
C THR A 33 3.08 -10.25 -12.17
N LEU A 34 4.30 -9.70 -12.11
CA LEU A 34 5.53 -10.46 -12.35
C LEU A 34 5.71 -11.59 -11.33
N PHE A 35 5.47 -11.32 -10.04
CA PHE A 35 5.54 -12.34 -9.00
C PHE A 35 4.53 -13.47 -9.22
N LEU A 36 3.27 -13.13 -9.50
CA LEU A 36 2.24 -14.12 -9.79
C LEU A 36 2.55 -14.92 -11.06
N ALA A 37 3.00 -14.26 -12.13
CA ALA A 37 3.39 -14.94 -13.36
C ALA A 37 4.56 -15.92 -13.14
N LEU A 38 5.57 -15.54 -12.35
CA LEU A 38 6.68 -16.42 -11.98
C LEU A 38 6.19 -17.63 -11.17
N LEU A 39 5.26 -17.41 -10.23
CA LEU A 39 4.68 -18.46 -9.41
C LEU A 39 3.89 -19.47 -10.25
N PHE A 40 3.01 -19.01 -11.14
CA PHE A 40 2.24 -19.88 -12.01
C PHE A 40 3.13 -20.63 -13.02
N THR A 41 4.13 -19.96 -13.60
CA THR A 41 5.07 -20.61 -14.54
C THR A 41 5.92 -21.67 -13.84
N ALA A 42 6.44 -21.37 -12.65
CA ALA A 42 7.22 -22.32 -11.88
C ALA A 42 6.35 -23.51 -11.39
N ALA A 43 5.09 -23.27 -11.00
CA ALA A 43 4.16 -24.34 -10.62
C ALA A 43 3.82 -25.23 -11.82
N GLY A 44 3.69 -24.64 -13.01
CA GLY A 44 3.56 -25.35 -14.27
C GLY A 44 4.78 -26.22 -14.58
N CYS A 45 5.99 -25.68 -14.42
CA CYS A 45 7.24 -26.42 -14.62
C CYS A 45 7.33 -27.63 -13.68
N PHE A 46 7.02 -27.45 -12.39
CA PHE A 46 7.01 -28.54 -11.41
C PHE A 46 5.97 -29.61 -11.74
N ARG A 47 4.78 -29.20 -12.20
CA ARG A 47 3.72 -30.13 -12.62
C ARG A 47 4.14 -30.96 -13.83
N ILE A 48 4.79 -30.33 -14.80
CA ILE A 48 5.27 -30.99 -16.01
C ILE A 48 6.33 -32.04 -15.67
N ASP A 49 7.31 -31.68 -14.83
CA ASP A 49 8.36 -32.60 -14.34
C ASP A 49 7.74 -33.86 -13.69
N GLN A 50 6.76 -33.66 -12.80
CA GLN A 50 6.07 -34.78 -12.13
C GLN A 50 5.17 -35.60 -13.08
N ALA A 51 4.59 -34.97 -14.10
CA ALA A 51 3.78 -35.66 -15.10
C ALA A 51 4.62 -36.61 -15.97
N PHE A 52 5.86 -36.24 -16.30
CA PHE A 52 6.80 -37.12 -17.01
C PHE A 52 7.18 -38.36 -16.20
N GLN A 53 7.10 -38.28 -14.86
CA GLN A 53 7.44 -39.37 -13.95
C GLN A 53 6.22 -40.24 -13.57
N HIS A 54 5.14 -40.21 -14.37
CA HIS A 54 3.89 -40.93 -14.14
C HIS A 54 3.19 -40.61 -12.81
N HIS A 55 3.50 -39.47 -12.19
CA HIS A 55 2.82 -38.98 -10.97
C HIS A 55 2.04 -37.69 -11.30
N PRO A 56 0.92 -37.78 -12.04
CA PRO A 56 0.14 -36.61 -12.41
C PRO A 56 -0.49 -35.97 -11.16
N MET A 57 0.03 -34.80 -10.77
CA MET A 57 -0.54 -34.01 -9.68
C MET A 57 -1.51 -32.96 -10.22
N ASN A 58 -2.52 -32.63 -9.40
CA ASN A 58 -3.42 -31.53 -9.68
C ASN A 58 -2.66 -30.19 -9.62
N ILE A 59 -3.02 -29.23 -10.45
CA ILE A 59 -2.35 -27.92 -10.51
C ILE A 59 -2.41 -27.18 -9.16
N ALA A 60 -3.49 -27.40 -8.40
CA ALA A 60 -3.64 -26.86 -7.05
C ALA A 60 -2.53 -27.36 -6.10
N VAL A 61 -2.10 -28.62 -6.22
CA VAL A 61 -1.03 -29.20 -5.39
C VAL A 61 0.33 -28.60 -5.77
N SER A 62 0.57 -28.37 -7.06
CA SER A 62 1.80 -27.71 -7.54
C SER A 62 1.89 -26.25 -7.11
N ILE A 63 0.77 -25.51 -7.16
CA ILE A 63 0.69 -24.14 -6.64
C ILE A 63 0.92 -24.13 -5.13
N TYR A 64 0.29 -25.06 -4.40
CA TYR A 64 0.49 -25.20 -2.95
C TYR A 64 1.97 -25.44 -2.61
N PHE A 65 2.63 -26.39 -3.28
CA PHE A 65 4.05 -26.67 -3.09
C PHE A 65 4.91 -25.41 -3.31
N LEU A 66 4.65 -24.66 -4.38
CA LEU A 66 5.39 -23.42 -4.64
C LEU A 66 5.09 -22.31 -3.64
N VAL A 67 3.84 -22.12 -3.23
CA VAL A 67 3.51 -21.13 -2.21
C VAL A 67 4.23 -21.45 -0.91
N VAL A 68 4.19 -22.70 -0.46
CA VAL A 68 4.88 -23.17 0.77
C VAL A 68 6.40 -23.03 0.67
N THR A 69 6.97 -23.26 -0.51
CA THR A 69 8.41 -23.12 -0.77
C THR A 69 8.85 -21.65 -0.80
N VAL A 70 8.12 -20.80 -1.53
CA VAL A 70 8.42 -19.36 -1.67
C VAL A 70 8.18 -18.60 -0.37
N THR A 71 7.18 -19.01 0.42
CA THR A 71 6.96 -18.48 1.78
C THR A 71 7.95 -19.02 2.79
N THR A 72 8.89 -19.88 2.38
CA THR A 72 9.93 -20.50 3.21
C THR A 72 9.39 -21.35 4.37
N VAL A 73 8.12 -21.77 4.30
CA VAL A 73 7.49 -22.62 5.32
C VAL A 73 8.00 -24.06 5.20
N GLY A 74 8.01 -24.60 3.97
CA GLY A 74 8.66 -25.88 3.67
C GLY A 74 8.12 -27.09 4.45
N PHE A 75 6.82 -27.35 4.44
CA PHE A 75 6.21 -28.48 5.17
C PHE A 75 6.77 -29.86 4.80
N GLY A 76 7.27 -30.04 3.57
CA GLY A 76 7.88 -31.28 3.11
C GLY A 76 6.89 -32.41 2.80
N ASP A 77 5.59 -32.10 2.74
CA ASP A 77 4.52 -33.01 2.34
C ASP A 77 4.48 -33.27 0.83
N VAL A 78 4.84 -32.26 0.03
CA VAL A 78 5.06 -32.37 -1.41
C VAL A 78 6.53 -32.04 -1.68
N VAL A 79 7.24 -32.93 -2.39
CA VAL A 79 8.65 -32.76 -2.71
C VAL A 79 8.98 -33.27 -4.12
N PRO A 80 9.99 -32.71 -4.80
CA PRO A 80 10.52 -33.29 -6.02
C PRO A 80 11.19 -34.64 -5.71
N LEU A 81 10.72 -35.71 -6.38
CA LEU A 81 11.27 -37.05 -6.20
C LEU A 81 12.54 -37.24 -7.05
N THR A 82 12.61 -36.60 -8.21
CA THR A 82 13.70 -36.71 -9.18
C THR A 82 14.89 -35.84 -8.83
N GLN A 83 16.08 -36.26 -9.27
CA GLN A 83 17.29 -35.46 -9.15
C GLN A 83 17.21 -34.19 -10.00
N GLU A 84 16.64 -34.29 -11.20
CA GLU A 84 16.40 -33.15 -12.10
C GLU A 84 15.39 -32.15 -11.52
N GLY A 85 14.26 -32.64 -10.99
CA GLY A 85 13.26 -31.81 -10.32
C GLY A 85 13.81 -31.08 -9.09
N LYS A 86 14.71 -31.72 -8.33
CA LYS A 86 15.43 -31.05 -7.22
C LYS A 86 16.28 -29.88 -7.71
N VAL A 87 17.01 -30.05 -8.81
CA VAL A 87 17.81 -28.96 -9.40
C VAL A 87 16.92 -27.81 -9.89
N ILE A 88 15.79 -28.13 -10.54
CA ILE A 88 14.81 -27.13 -10.98
C ILE A 88 14.27 -26.35 -9.78
N VAL A 89 13.89 -27.02 -8.69
CA VAL A 89 13.38 -26.37 -7.47
C VAL A 89 14.45 -25.48 -6.83
N ILE A 90 15.71 -25.90 -6.82
CA ILE A 90 16.82 -25.07 -6.32
C ILE A 90 16.92 -23.76 -7.13
N ILE A 91 16.88 -23.85 -8.46
CA ILE A 91 16.92 -22.67 -9.34
C ILE A 91 15.72 -21.75 -9.07
N ILE A 92 14.51 -22.31 -8.94
CA ILE A 92 13.29 -21.57 -8.59
C ILE A 92 13.48 -20.80 -7.28
N ILE A 93 13.99 -21.46 -6.24
CA ILE A 93 14.25 -20.83 -4.93
C ILE A 93 15.20 -19.64 -5.08
N PHE A 94 16.31 -19.77 -5.81
CA PHE A 94 17.22 -18.65 -6.05
C PHE A 94 16.54 -17.47 -6.75
N VAL A 95 15.74 -17.73 -7.80
CA VAL A 95 15.02 -16.67 -8.50
C VAL A 95 14.06 -15.96 -7.54
N PHE A 96 13.28 -16.69 -6.74
CA PHE A 96 12.37 -16.06 -5.78
C PHE A 96 13.10 -15.25 -4.70
N ILE A 97 14.21 -15.74 -4.16
CA ILE A 97 15.03 -15.00 -3.19
C ILE A 97 15.53 -13.68 -3.79
N THR A 98 15.99 -13.67 -5.04
CA THR A 98 16.46 -12.43 -5.70
C THR A 98 15.34 -11.41 -5.93
N GLN A 99 14.09 -11.87 -6.08
CA GLN A 99 12.93 -10.99 -6.32
C GLN A 99 12.27 -10.48 -5.02
N MET A 100 12.56 -11.10 -3.87
CA MET A 100 11.97 -10.70 -2.58
C MET A 100 12.15 -9.22 -2.21
N PRO A 101 13.32 -8.58 -2.40
CA PRO A 101 13.49 -7.16 -2.09
C PRO A 101 12.53 -6.25 -2.89
N THR A 102 12.34 -6.56 -4.17
CA THR A 102 11.42 -5.83 -5.06
C THR A 102 9.98 -5.95 -4.58
N PHE A 103 9.58 -7.14 -4.13
CA PHE A 103 8.25 -7.39 -3.58
C PHE A 103 8.02 -6.61 -2.27
N ILE A 104 8.99 -6.62 -1.36
CA ILE A 104 8.94 -5.84 -0.11
C ILE A 104 8.83 -4.34 -0.39
N TYR A 105 9.61 -3.84 -1.34
CA TYR A 105 9.54 -2.43 -1.75
C TYR A 105 8.16 -2.06 -2.30
N ALA A 106 7.60 -2.91 -3.17
CA ALA A 106 6.27 -2.72 -3.74
C ALA A 106 5.18 -2.68 -2.65
N ILE A 107 5.24 -3.58 -1.67
CA ILE A 107 4.31 -3.58 -0.53
C ILE A 107 4.43 -2.28 0.28
N ARG A 108 5.66 -1.88 0.64
CA ARG A 108 5.87 -0.66 1.44
C ARG A 108 5.39 0.59 0.72
N SER A 109 5.70 0.69 -0.57
CA SER A 109 5.23 1.79 -1.42
C SER A 109 3.70 1.81 -1.47
N SER A 110 3.06 0.65 -1.64
CA SER A 110 1.60 0.51 -1.65
C SER A 110 0.97 0.97 -0.34
N ILE A 111 1.53 0.58 0.81
CA ILE A 111 1.03 0.97 2.13
C ILE A 111 1.20 2.47 2.36
N HIS A 112 2.39 3.02 2.08
CA HIS A 112 2.66 4.46 2.27
C HIS A 112 1.69 5.30 1.45
N ILE A 113 1.44 4.91 0.22
CA ILE A 113 0.57 5.65 -0.68
C ILE A 113 -0.90 5.43 -0.30
N PHE A 114 -1.30 4.23 0.14
CA PHE A 114 -2.64 4.00 0.68
C PHE A 114 -2.92 4.87 1.91
N GLN A 115 -1.94 5.02 2.81
CA GLN A 115 -2.02 5.95 3.94
C GLN A 115 -2.12 7.40 3.47
N ALA A 116 -1.37 7.78 2.43
CA ALA A 116 -1.49 9.09 1.79
C ALA A 116 -2.84 9.31 1.08
N PHE A 117 -3.65 8.28 0.82
CA PHE A 117 -4.98 8.41 0.20
C PHE A 117 -6.15 8.34 1.19
N ARG A 118 -5.90 8.29 2.50
CA ARG A 118 -6.97 8.22 3.50
C ARG A 118 -7.87 9.46 3.44
N SER A 119 -9.16 9.24 3.18
CA SER A 119 -10.18 10.30 3.24
C SER A 119 -10.65 10.55 4.67
N TYR A 120 -11.09 11.78 4.93
CA TYR A 120 -11.75 12.12 6.18
C TYR A 120 -13.06 11.35 6.31
N SER A 121 -13.17 10.55 7.38
CA SER A 121 -14.35 9.72 7.67
C SER A 121 -15.07 10.16 8.95
N GLY A 122 -14.67 11.29 9.53
CA GLY A 122 -15.29 11.81 10.74
C GLY A 122 -16.66 12.43 10.48
N ARG A 123 -17.14 13.17 11.49
CA ARG A 123 -18.47 13.80 11.47
C ARG A 123 -18.50 14.99 10.52
N ARG A 124 -19.69 15.29 9.99
CA ARG A 124 -19.94 16.51 9.22
C ARG A 124 -19.74 17.76 10.09
N LYS A 125 -19.54 18.91 9.45
CA LYS A 125 -19.34 20.20 10.11
C LYS A 125 -18.12 20.20 11.04
N HIS A 126 -17.03 19.58 10.61
CA HIS A 126 -15.76 19.50 11.33
C HIS A 126 -14.90 20.76 11.10
N PHE A 127 -13.92 20.96 11.96
CA PHE A 127 -12.88 21.98 11.81
C PHE A 127 -11.68 21.38 11.09
N ILE A 128 -11.12 22.08 10.13
CA ILE A 128 -9.89 21.67 9.44
C ILE A 128 -8.79 22.62 9.88
N ILE A 129 -7.67 22.07 10.35
CA ILE A 129 -6.48 22.85 10.73
C ILE A 129 -5.35 22.43 9.81
N TYR A 130 -4.87 23.36 9.01
CA TYR A 130 -3.74 23.15 8.11
C TYR A 130 -2.52 23.93 8.58
N GLY A 131 -1.39 23.24 8.73
CA GLY A 131 -0.12 23.85 9.12
C GLY A 131 0.74 22.92 9.97
N ARG A 132 1.99 23.34 10.18
CA ARG A 132 2.89 22.62 11.10
C ARG A 132 2.48 22.94 12.52
N VAL A 133 2.30 21.89 13.32
CA VAL A 133 1.91 22.01 14.73
C VAL A 133 2.70 21.06 15.59
N GLU A 134 3.11 21.55 16.76
CA GLU A 134 3.72 20.74 17.81
C GLU A 134 2.68 20.16 18.77
N ARG A 135 3.09 19.20 19.61
CA ARG A 135 2.19 18.53 20.55
C ARG A 135 1.46 19.51 21.48
N HIS A 136 2.17 20.52 21.97
CA HIS A 136 1.63 21.50 22.92
C HIS A 136 0.58 22.40 22.26
N GLU A 137 0.82 22.81 21.00
CA GLU A 137 -0.13 23.61 20.22
C GLU A 137 -1.38 22.82 19.88
N VAL A 138 -1.24 21.57 19.45
CA VAL A 138 -2.39 20.68 19.18
C VAL A 138 -3.25 20.53 20.43
N MET A 139 -2.63 20.36 21.60
CA MET A 139 -3.36 20.26 22.87
C MET A 139 -4.13 21.55 23.19
N SER A 140 -3.46 22.70 23.09
CA SER A 140 -4.08 24.00 23.34
C SER A 140 -5.28 24.23 22.42
N ILE A 141 -5.11 23.99 21.11
CA ILE A 141 -6.17 24.19 20.12
C ILE A 141 -7.34 23.23 20.35
N LEU A 142 -7.05 21.95 20.64
CA LEU A 142 -8.10 20.97 20.92
C LEU A 142 -8.89 21.33 22.17
N ASP A 143 -8.23 21.73 23.25
CA ASP A 143 -8.89 22.07 24.50
C ASP A 143 -9.75 23.35 24.35
N GLU A 144 -9.28 24.36 23.60
CA GLU A 144 -10.06 25.57 23.28
C GLU A 144 -11.28 25.26 22.40
N ILE A 145 -11.09 24.53 21.30
CA ILE A 145 -12.18 24.18 20.38
C ILE A 145 -13.22 23.30 21.08
N PHE A 146 -12.81 22.34 21.91
CA PHE A 146 -13.75 21.47 22.61
C PHE A 146 -14.45 22.17 23.78
N ALA A 147 -13.87 23.23 24.35
CA ALA A 147 -14.56 24.07 25.32
C ALA A 147 -15.70 24.87 24.64
N LEU A 148 -15.45 25.44 23.46
CA LEU A 148 -16.44 26.20 22.70
C LEU A 148 -17.46 25.31 21.98
N TYR A 149 -17.01 24.17 21.46
CA TYR A 149 -17.79 23.29 20.59
C TYR A 149 -17.60 21.80 20.95
N PRO A 150 -18.19 21.32 22.07
CA PRO A 150 -17.90 19.99 22.64
C PRO A 150 -18.24 18.80 21.73
N MET A 151 -19.19 18.97 20.80
CA MET A 151 -19.67 17.91 19.91
C MET A 151 -18.95 17.84 18.56
N LYS A 152 -18.06 18.79 18.27
CA LYS A 152 -17.38 18.92 16.98
C LYS A 152 -16.14 18.02 16.90
N SER A 153 -15.78 17.67 15.67
CA SER A 153 -14.53 16.99 15.35
C SER A 153 -13.57 17.95 14.68
N VAL A 154 -12.28 17.69 14.86
CA VAL A 154 -11.16 18.47 14.35
C VAL A 154 -10.29 17.55 13.49
N CYS A 155 -9.91 18.03 12.31
CA CYS A 155 -9.06 17.34 11.36
C CYS A 155 -7.78 18.14 11.17
N PHE A 156 -6.66 17.62 11.69
CA PHE A 156 -5.34 18.19 11.48
C PHE A 156 -4.76 17.69 10.17
N CYS A 157 -4.21 18.62 9.40
CA CYS A 157 -3.69 18.36 8.07
C CYS A 157 -2.31 19.01 7.89
N ASN A 158 -1.29 18.18 7.67
CA ASN A 158 0.06 18.66 7.41
C ASN A 158 0.82 17.65 6.55
N LYS A 159 1.94 18.07 5.95
CA LYS A 159 2.83 17.18 5.19
C LYS A 159 3.36 16.05 6.07
N GLU A 160 3.84 16.41 7.25
CA GLU A 160 4.42 15.47 8.22
C GLU A 160 3.91 15.78 9.63
N PHE A 161 3.79 14.73 10.44
CA PHE A 161 3.46 14.84 11.86
C PHE A 161 4.54 14.14 12.67
N SER A 162 4.96 14.76 13.77
CA SER A 162 5.80 14.09 14.78
C SER A 162 5.04 12.91 15.38
N ASP A 163 5.76 11.85 15.74
CA ASP A 163 5.19 10.66 16.36
C ASP A 163 4.40 10.99 17.64
N GLU A 164 4.82 12.03 18.37
CA GLU A 164 4.10 12.53 19.54
C GLU A 164 2.71 13.09 19.20
N VAL A 165 2.58 13.78 18.07
CA VAL A 165 1.30 14.34 17.60
C VAL A 165 0.40 13.21 17.12
N VAL A 166 0.95 12.21 16.42
CA VAL A 166 0.20 11.04 15.99
C VAL A 166 -0.28 10.21 17.19
N ALA A 167 0.53 10.12 18.25
CA ALA A 167 0.15 9.44 19.50
C ALA A 167 -1.06 10.12 20.18
N LEU A 168 -1.21 11.44 20.01
CA LEU A 168 -2.35 12.20 20.51
C LEU A 168 -3.68 11.71 19.94
N GLY A 169 -3.71 11.38 18.65
CA GLY A 169 -4.89 10.82 17.99
C GLY A 169 -5.29 9.43 18.50
N ARG A 170 -4.41 8.75 19.25
CA ARG A 170 -4.74 7.48 19.90
C ARG A 170 -5.24 7.66 21.33
N HIS A 171 -5.05 8.84 21.92
CA HIS A 171 -5.42 9.12 23.29
C HIS A 171 -6.95 9.05 23.48
N PRO A 172 -7.47 8.40 24.55
CA PRO A 172 -8.91 8.21 24.76
C PRO A 172 -9.75 9.49 24.69
N ARG A 173 -9.19 10.61 25.16
CA ARG A 173 -9.84 11.94 25.16
C ARG A 173 -10.11 12.49 23.75
N TYR A 174 -9.26 12.14 22.78
CA TYR A 174 -9.22 12.75 21.44
C TYR A 174 -9.50 11.78 20.30
N ARG A 175 -9.29 10.48 20.47
CA ARG A 175 -9.40 9.43 19.44
C ARG A 175 -10.67 9.45 18.59
N LEU A 176 -11.81 9.86 19.16
CA LEU A 176 -13.10 9.86 18.46
C LEU A 176 -13.45 11.22 17.82
N ARG A 177 -12.61 12.24 18.04
CA ARG A 177 -12.90 13.63 17.66
C ARG A 177 -11.75 14.32 16.91
N ALA A 178 -10.51 13.86 17.08
CA ALA A 178 -9.33 14.41 16.41
C ALA A 178 -8.79 13.40 15.40
N ASP A 179 -8.83 13.76 14.12
CA ASP A 179 -8.23 13.00 13.03
C ASP A 179 -6.97 13.70 12.54
N PHE A 180 -5.94 12.92 12.21
CA PHE A 180 -4.68 13.41 11.67
C PHE A 180 -4.48 12.84 10.27
N LEU A 181 -4.48 13.71 9.25
CA LEU A 181 -4.38 13.34 7.85
C LEU A 181 -3.17 13.98 7.18
N LYS A 182 -2.27 13.14 6.66
CA LYS A 182 -1.09 13.60 5.93
C LYS A 182 -1.46 14.20 4.57
N CYS A 183 -0.97 15.38 4.26
CA CYS A 183 -1.28 16.09 3.03
C CYS A 183 -0.08 16.89 2.55
N ASP A 184 0.40 16.59 1.34
CA ASP A 184 1.57 17.26 0.78
C ASP A 184 1.27 18.73 0.46
N ASN A 185 0.20 18.97 -0.30
CA ASN A 185 -0.23 20.30 -0.76
C ASN A 185 -1.75 20.45 -0.60
N LEU A 186 -2.22 21.70 -0.46
CA LEU A 186 -3.64 22.05 -0.42
C LEU A 186 -4.29 22.06 -1.83
N ASP A 187 -4.13 20.96 -2.58
CA ASP A 187 -4.70 20.82 -3.91
C ASP A 187 -6.22 20.56 -3.86
N ALA A 188 -6.94 20.78 -4.97
CA ALA A 188 -8.37 20.47 -5.08
C ALA A 188 -8.71 19.02 -4.69
N PHE A 189 -7.80 18.07 -4.94
CA PHE A 189 -7.95 16.69 -4.50
C PHE A 189 -7.87 16.54 -2.96
N ALA A 190 -6.93 17.23 -2.32
CA ALA A 190 -6.81 17.24 -0.86
C ALA A 190 -8.04 17.86 -0.20
N LEU A 191 -8.55 18.97 -0.75
CA LEU A 191 -9.75 19.64 -0.25
C LEU A 191 -10.98 18.71 -0.33
N ARG A 192 -11.15 17.99 -1.45
CA ARG A 192 -12.21 16.96 -1.58
C ARG A 192 -12.03 15.81 -0.58
N ARG A 193 -10.79 15.37 -0.36
CA ARG A 193 -10.45 14.29 0.60
C ARG A 193 -10.74 14.69 2.05
N LEU A 194 -10.52 15.96 2.38
CA LEU A 194 -10.81 16.57 3.68
C LEU A 194 -12.30 16.92 3.85
N LYS A 195 -13.12 16.74 2.81
CA LYS A 195 -14.54 17.12 2.77
C LYS A 195 -14.75 18.58 3.20
N VAL A 196 -13.97 19.50 2.62
CA VAL A 196 -14.03 20.94 2.92
C VAL A 196 -15.45 21.50 2.71
N ASP A 197 -16.19 20.98 1.73
CA ASP A 197 -17.60 21.36 1.48
C ASP A 197 -18.52 21.12 2.70
N GLU A 198 -18.19 20.13 3.55
CA GLU A 198 -18.93 19.82 4.77
C GLU A 198 -18.31 20.45 6.02
N ALA A 199 -17.16 21.14 5.91
CA ALA A 199 -16.44 21.71 7.04
C ALA A 199 -17.12 22.98 7.57
N SER A 200 -17.04 23.20 8.89
CA SER A 200 -17.53 24.46 9.49
C SER A 200 -16.54 25.59 9.33
N SER A 201 -15.25 25.30 9.40
CA SER A 201 -14.19 26.28 9.19
C SER A 201 -12.88 25.60 8.82
N VAL A 202 -12.03 26.36 8.15
CA VAL A 202 -10.66 25.99 7.81
C VAL A 202 -9.74 27.02 8.45
N ILE A 203 -8.84 26.58 9.31
CA ILE A 203 -7.84 27.38 9.99
C ILE A 203 -6.49 27.06 9.35
N ILE A 204 -5.82 28.08 8.83
CA ILE A 204 -4.48 27.95 8.27
C ILE A 204 -3.52 28.59 9.26
N LEU A 205 -2.64 27.78 9.82
CA LEU A 205 -1.60 28.25 10.72
C LEU A 205 -0.40 28.69 9.89
N PRO A 206 0.15 29.89 10.15
CA PRO A 206 1.38 30.32 9.49
C PRO A 206 2.51 29.38 9.90
N SER A 207 3.28 28.92 8.92
CA SER A 207 4.43 28.04 9.09
C SER A 207 5.66 28.79 9.59
#